data_AF-A0A2V7TW23-F1
#
_entry.id   AF-A0A2V7TW23-F1
#
_cell.length_a   1.000
_cell.length_b   1.000
_cell.length_c   1.000
_cell.angle_alpha   90.00
_cell.angle_beta   90.00
_cell.angle_gamma   90.00
#
_symmetry.space_group_name_H-M   'P 1'
#
loop_
_entity.id
_entity.type
_entity.pdbx_description
1 polymer ?
#
loop_
_entity_poly.entity_id
_entity_poly.type
_entity_poly.pdbx_seq_one_letter_code
_entity_poly.pdbx_strand_id
1 'polypeptide(L)'
;LVLTKPADKERLKKMGITNLEKVYRTEDLAPGPSVIFAAAGVTDGALLKGVRFFGDGLRTHTLVMTTVPHQVRFIDTIHAKNDPDVKIRF
;
A
#
# COMPACT_ATOMS: atom_id res chain seq x y z
N LEU A 1 10.77 2.25 -18.53
CA LEU A 1 9.29 2.31 -18.69
C LEU A 1 8.91 1.49 -19.91
N VAL A 2 7.71 0.89 -19.97
CA VAL A 2 7.26 0.12 -21.15
C VAL A 2 6.26 0.97 -21.95
N LEU A 3 6.62 1.34 -23.17
CA LEU A 3 5.73 2.09 -24.06
C LEU A 3 4.87 1.10 -24.84
N THR A 4 3.56 1.29 -24.83
CA THR A 4 2.59 0.39 -25.50
C THR A 4 1.91 1.05 -26.68
N LYS A 5 1.85 2.38 -26.69
CA LYS A 5 1.21 3.18 -27.73
C LYS A 5 2.16 4.28 -28.22
N PRO A 6 2.08 4.68 -29.51
CA PRO A 6 2.87 5.80 -30.03
C PRO A 6 2.67 7.11 -29.25
N ALA A 7 1.46 7.34 -28.74
CA ALA A 7 1.12 8.52 -27.93
C ALA A 7 1.86 8.56 -26.57
N ASP A 8 2.37 7.43 -26.07
CA ASP A 8 3.07 7.37 -24.79
C ASP A 8 4.37 8.18 -24.84
N LYS A 9 5.07 8.19 -25.97
CA LYS A 9 6.35 8.91 -26.13
C LYS A 9 6.17 10.42 -25.96
N GLU A 10 5.14 10.98 -26.59
CA GLU A 10 4.83 12.41 -26.47
C GLU A 10 4.36 12.77 -25.06
N ARG A 11 3.57 11.89 -24.41
CA ARG A 11 3.16 12.08 -23.02
C ARG A 11 4.35 12.07 -22.06
N LEU A 12 5.28 11.12 -22.22
CA LEU A 12 6.48 11.01 -21.37
C LEU A 12 7.39 12.24 -21.49
N LYS A 13 7.61 12.75 -22.72
CA LYS A 13 8.32 14.01 -22.94
C LYS A 13 7.64 15.19 -22.23
N LYS A 14 6.31 15.31 -22.34
CA LYS A 14 5.54 16.35 -21.63
C LYS A 14 5.64 16.24 -20.11
N MET A 15 5.85 15.03 -19.58
CA MET A 15 6.10 14.77 -18.16
C MET A 15 7.57 14.99 -17.74
N GLY A 16 8.43 15.44 -18.64
CA GLY A 16 9.85 15.69 -18.36
C GLY A 16 10.74 14.44 -18.40
N ILE A 17 10.22 13.31 -18.89
CA ILE A 17 10.99 12.07 -19.01
C ILE A 17 11.70 12.08 -20.37
N THR A 18 13.00 12.34 -20.34
CA THR A 18 13.83 12.54 -21.54
C THR A 18 14.59 11.28 -21.96
N ASN A 19 15.01 10.45 -21.01
CA ASN A 19 15.70 9.19 -21.27
C ASN A 19 14.75 7.99 -21.09
N LEU A 20 14.26 7.44 -22.20
CA LEU A 20 13.34 6.31 -22.19
C LEU A 20 14.02 4.97 -21.84
N GLU A 21 15.33 4.89 -22.08
CA GLU A 21 16.17 3.72 -21.80
C GLU A 21 16.70 3.71 -20.35
N LYS A 22 16.34 4.71 -19.54
CA LYS A 22 16.75 4.76 -18.14
C LYS A 22 16.23 3.53 -17.39
N VAL A 23 17.15 2.78 -16.78
CA VAL A 23 16.85 1.79 -15.76
C VAL A 23 16.68 2.53 -14.44
N TYR A 24 15.49 2.47 -13.85
CA TYR A 24 15.17 3.10 -12.57
C TYR A 24 15.47 2.13 -11.43
N ARG A 25 16.27 2.57 -10.47
CA ARG A 25 16.47 1.88 -9.18
C ARG A 25 15.45 2.37 -8.16
N THR A 26 15.37 1.71 -7.00
CA THR A 26 14.44 2.09 -5.92
C THR A 26 14.63 3.55 -5.51
N GLU A 27 15.88 4.01 -5.46
CA GLU A 27 16.24 5.37 -5.07
C GLU A 27 15.84 6.41 -6.14
N ASP A 28 15.70 6.00 -7.40
CA ASP A 28 15.15 6.88 -8.45
C ASP A 28 13.62 7.05 -8.32
N LEU A 29 12.93 6.03 -7.81
CA LEU A 29 11.46 5.99 -7.71
C LEU A 29 10.94 6.55 -6.38
N ALA A 30 11.70 6.38 -5.31
CA ALA A 30 11.39 6.88 -3.97
C ALA A 30 12.63 7.53 -3.33
N PRO A 31 13.09 8.70 -3.82
CA PRO A 31 14.34 9.35 -3.40
C PRO A 31 14.27 10.02 -2.02
N GLY A 32 13.13 9.97 -1.34
CA GLY A 32 12.91 10.69 -0.08
C GLY A 32 13.83 10.21 1.05
N PRO A 33 14.33 11.10 1.91
CA PRO A 33 15.17 10.70 3.06
C PRO A 33 14.37 9.91 4.12
N SER A 34 13.04 10.04 4.11
CA SER A 34 12.11 9.24 4.91
C SER A 34 10.94 8.80 4.02
N VAL A 35 10.67 7.50 4.02
CA VAL A 35 9.62 6.86 3.22
C VAL A 35 8.76 6.03 4.15
N ILE A 36 7.44 6.16 3.97
CA ILE A 36 6.43 5.38 4.68
C ILE A 36 5.64 4.60 3.64
N PHE A 37 5.49 3.30 3.86
CA PHE A 37 4.63 2.42 3.07
C PHE A 37 3.54 1.85 3.96
N ALA A 38 2.29 1.88 3.49
CA ALA A 38 1.15 1.27 4.17
C ALA A 38 0.28 0.53 3.17
N ALA A 39 -0.12 -0.69 3.50
CA ALA A 39 -1.01 -1.51 2.68
C ALA A 39 -1.94 -2.34 3.57
N ALA A 40 -3.19 -2.50 3.14
CA ALA A 40 -4.18 -3.35 3.80
C ALA A 40 -4.68 -4.42 2.83
N GLY A 41 -4.93 -5.62 3.33
CA GLY A 41 -5.53 -6.69 2.54
C GLY A 41 -7.01 -6.43 2.29
N VAL A 42 -7.42 -6.34 1.03
CA VAL A 42 -8.84 -6.30 0.63
C VAL A 42 -9.40 -7.72 0.55
N THR A 43 -8.72 -8.58 -0.21
CA THR A 43 -8.94 -10.03 -0.28
C THR A 43 -7.75 -10.78 0.31
N ASP A 44 -7.92 -12.05 0.64
CA ASP A 44 -6.84 -12.89 1.16
C ASP A 44 -5.73 -13.00 0.10
N GLY A 45 -4.55 -12.51 0.45
CA GLY A 45 -3.33 -12.63 -0.35
C GLY A 45 -2.23 -13.36 0.40
N ALA A 46 -1.07 -13.48 -0.24
CA ALA A 46 0.09 -14.13 0.36
C ALA A 46 0.62 -13.38 1.59
N LEU A 47 0.53 -12.04 1.59
CA LEU A 47 1.11 -11.18 2.62
C LEU A 47 0.10 -10.72 3.68
N LEU A 48 -1.11 -10.37 3.26
CA LEU A 48 -2.14 -9.79 4.12
C LEU A 48 -3.45 -10.56 3.98
N LYS A 49 -4.21 -10.61 5.08
CA LYS A 49 -5.55 -11.18 5.08
C LYS A 49 -6.52 -10.11 4.58
N GLY A 50 -7.51 -10.55 3.81
CA GLY A 50 -8.60 -9.71 3.36
C GLY A 50 -9.45 -9.22 4.52
N VAL A 51 -10.29 -8.23 4.23
CA VAL A 51 -11.25 -7.72 5.21
C VAL A 51 -12.24 -8.82 5.58
N ARG A 52 -12.40 -9.07 6.87
CA ARG A 52 -13.38 -10.05 7.39
C ARG A 52 -14.47 -9.32 8.14
N PHE A 53 -15.69 -9.43 7.67
CA PHE A 53 -16.87 -8.92 8.37
C PHE A 53 -17.38 -10.00 9.31
N PHE A 54 -17.79 -9.60 10.52
CA PHE A 54 -18.43 -10.46 11.50
C PHE A 54 -19.57 -9.70 12.18
N GLY A 55 -20.37 -10.38 13.00
CA GLY A 55 -21.61 -9.81 13.58
C GLY A 55 -21.41 -8.46 14.25
N ASP A 56 -20.33 -8.33 15.03
CA ASP A 56 -20.06 -7.17 15.87
C ASP A 56 -19.03 -6.19 15.27
N GLY A 57 -18.61 -6.38 14.02
CA GLY A 57 -17.59 -5.51 13.42
C GLY A 57 -16.92 -6.06 12.17
N LEU A 58 -15.73 -5.54 11.89
CA LEU A 58 -14.86 -6.02 10.83
C LEU A 58 -13.40 -6.07 11.29
N ARG A 59 -12.61 -6.93 10.66
CA ARG A 59 -11.18 -7.10 10.94
C ARG A 59 -10.37 -6.81 9.69
N THR A 60 -9.33 -6.00 9.83
CA THR A 60 -8.39 -5.64 8.77
C THR A 60 -6.99 -6.07 9.14
N HIS A 61 -6.23 -6.60 8.18
CA HIS A 61 -4.82 -6.90 8.34
C HIS A 61 -3.98 -5.97 7.46
N THR A 62 -3.09 -5.21 8.09
CA THR A 62 -2.35 -4.11 7.48
C THR A 62 -0.85 -4.29 7.69
N LEU A 63 -0.04 -3.88 6.73
CA LEU A 63 1.41 -3.73 6.83
C LEU A 63 1.77 -2.24 6.81
N VAL A 64 2.52 -1.78 7.81
CA VAL A 64 3.13 -0.44 7.84
C VAL A 64 4.63 -0.58 7.92
N MET A 65 5.35 0.06 7.01
CA MET A 65 6.82 0.08 6.96
C MET A 65 7.32 1.52 6.92
N THR A 66 8.42 1.79 7.61
CA THR A 66 9.05 3.11 7.65
C THR A 66 10.56 2.98 7.49
N THR A 67 11.19 3.90 6.76
CA THR A 67 12.66 3.97 6.70
C THR A 67 13.25 4.74 7.88
N VAL A 68 12.50 5.65 8.51
CA VAL A 68 12.97 6.36 9.71
C VAL A 68 11.81 6.53 10.71
N PRO A 69 11.85 5.85 11.87
CA PRO A 69 12.77 4.76 12.23
C PRO A 69 12.59 3.55 11.30
N HIS A 70 13.61 2.69 11.16
CA HIS A 70 13.49 1.44 10.41
C HIS A 70 12.54 0.47 11.12
N GLN A 71 11.29 0.38 10.65
CA GLN A 71 10.28 -0.49 11.24
C GLN A 71 9.42 -1.18 10.18
N VAL A 72 8.97 -2.38 10.51
CA VAL A 72 8.01 -3.18 9.75
C VAL A 72 6.99 -3.69 10.76
N ARG A 73 5.72 -3.32 10.58
CA ARG A 73 4.63 -3.63 11.51
C ARG A 73 3.48 -4.27 10.77
N PHE A 74 3.14 -5.49 11.17
CA PHE A 74 1.85 -6.09 10.84
C PHE A 74 0.86 -5.67 11.92
N ILE A 75 -0.24 -5.06 11.49
CA ILE A 75 -1.27 -4.50 12.35
C ILE A 75 -2.55 -5.24 12.05
N ASP A 76 -3.06 -5.94 13.05
CA ASP A 76 -4.36 -6.58 13.01
C ASP A 76 -5.34 -5.75 13.82
N THR A 77 -6.37 -5.22 13.16
CA THR A 77 -7.30 -4.27 13.78
C THR A 77 -8.71 -4.79 13.71
N ILE A 78 -9.36 -4.85 14.87
CA ILE A 78 -10.79 -5.06 15.00
C ILE A 78 -11.47 -3.69 15.07
N HIS A 79 -12.34 -3.44 14.10
CA HIS A 79 -13.20 -2.27 14.05
C HIS A 79 -14.58 -2.71 14.54
N ALA A 80 -14.89 -2.38 15.80
CA ALA A 80 -16.16 -2.69 16.42
C ALA A 80 -17.29 -1.82 15.86
N LYS A 81 -18.50 -2.38 15.74
CA LYS A 81 -19.69 -1.55 15.48
C LYS A 81 -19.88 -0.56 16.61
N ASN A 82 -20.38 0.63 16.28
CA ASN A 82 -20.72 1.64 17.28
C ASN A 82 -22.13 1.36 17.84
N ASP A 83 -22.24 0.29 18.62
CA ASP A 83 -23.48 -0.18 19.24
C ASP A 83 -23.17 -0.64 20.69
N PRO A 84 -23.94 -0.18 21.70
CA PRO A 84 -23.69 -0.48 23.10
C PRO A 84 -23.74 -1.98 23.46
N ASP A 85 -24.38 -2.82 22.64
CA ASP A 85 -24.53 -4.26 22.91
C ASP A 85 -23.40 -5.12 22.28
N VAL A 86 -22.41 -4.50 21.64
CA VAL A 86 -21.29 -5.20 20.98
C VAL A 86 -20.45 -6.00 21.98
N LYS A 87 -20.22 -7.29 21.68
CA LYS A 87 -19.42 -8.20 22.51
C LYS A 87 -18.21 -8.73 21.74
N ILE A 88 -17.07 -8.06 21.88
CA ILE A 88 -15.79 -8.55 21.34
C ILE A 88 -15.24 -9.65 22.25
N ARG A 89 -15.01 -10.84 21.69
CA ARG A 89 -14.34 -11.96 22.38
C ARG A 89 -13.00 -12.23 21.69
N PHE A 90 -11.97 -12.50 22.47
CA PHE A 90 -10.59 -12.74 22.01
C PHE A 90 -10.27 -14.24 22.00
#